data_AF-A0A7J2YG23-F1
#
_entry.id   AF-A0A7J2YG23-F1
#
_cell.length_a   1.000
_cell.length_b   1.000
_cell.length_c   1.000
_cell.angle_alpha   90.00
_cell.angle_beta   90.00
_cell.angle_gamma   90.00
#
_symmetry.space_group_name_H-M   'P 1'
#
loop_
_entity.id
_entity.type
_entity.pdbx_description
1 polymer ?
#
loop_
_entity_poly.entity_id
_entity_poly.type
_entity_poly.pdbx_seq_one_letter_code
_entity_poly.pdbx_strand_id
1 'polypeptide(L)'
;MVKLEIGEKFRGKKIKDIKKLSNGWYILKTENSKSAEDFKVRTIFSLKPLRSITPKHAHFAIDFYGKLCANREKAMKVFDAIIEVWNGEPVDEVYRKYSDDVKNLPGYNLEYILYALKWILEQEDINFKGRPQKKQEQLDEILKRHDIIVPKGREGSELAISLFCEIASGVHPVEALIRANLDVIPRKRGR
;
A
#
# COMPACT_ATOMS: atom_id res chain seq x y z
N MET A 1 -26.08 8.20 12.71
CA MET A 1 -25.52 7.48 11.53
C MET A 1 -24.16 8.07 11.23
N VAL A 2 -23.16 7.25 10.85
CA VAL A 2 -21.87 7.78 10.40
C VAL A 2 -22.07 8.38 9.01
N LYS A 3 -22.00 9.71 8.90
CA LYS A 3 -22.02 10.41 7.60
C LYS A 3 -20.58 10.40 7.07
N LEU A 4 -20.38 9.80 5.89
CA LEU A 4 -19.08 9.73 5.25
C LEU A 4 -19.03 10.74 4.11
N GLU A 5 -18.71 11.99 4.46
CA GLU A 5 -18.61 13.09 3.51
C GLU A 5 -17.32 13.88 3.76
N ILE A 6 -16.78 14.52 2.71
CA ILE A 6 -15.59 15.36 2.84
C ILE A 6 -15.93 16.53 3.78
N GLY A 7 -15.03 16.82 4.73
CA GLY A 7 -15.22 17.84 5.74
C GLY A 7 -15.81 17.35 7.05
N GLU A 8 -16.54 16.24 7.04
CA GLU A 8 -17.08 15.60 8.25
C GLU A 8 -16.00 14.91 9.07
N LYS A 9 -16.34 14.50 10.30
CA LYS A 9 -15.40 13.79 11.20
C LYS A 9 -15.64 12.28 11.21
N PHE A 10 -14.59 11.51 10.94
CA PHE A 10 -14.54 10.07 11.22
C PHE A 10 -13.64 9.81 12.43
N ARG A 11 -14.21 9.31 13.53
CA ARG A 11 -13.49 9.06 14.80
C ARG A 11 -12.70 10.30 15.28
N GLY A 12 -13.35 11.47 15.22
CA GLY A 12 -12.78 12.75 15.65
C GLY A 12 -11.82 13.40 14.65
N LYS A 13 -11.52 12.75 13.52
CA LYS A 13 -10.58 13.23 12.49
C LYS A 13 -11.33 13.69 11.24
N LYS A 14 -11.00 14.87 10.72
CA LYS A 14 -11.62 15.41 9.49
C LYS A 14 -11.34 14.50 8.29
N ILE A 15 -12.37 14.18 7.52
CA ILE A 15 -12.27 13.46 6.25
C ILE A 15 -11.79 14.46 5.20
N LYS A 16 -10.62 14.19 4.63
CA LYS A 16 -9.99 14.96 3.54
C LYS A 16 -10.44 14.45 2.17
N ASP A 17 -10.63 13.14 2.02
CA ASP A 17 -11.01 12.50 0.76
C ASP A 17 -11.69 11.14 1.02
N ILE A 18 -12.49 10.66 0.06
CA ILE A 18 -13.26 9.42 0.14
C ILE A 18 -13.35 8.73 -1.22
N LYS A 19 -13.04 7.43 -1.25
CA LYS A 19 -13.33 6.54 -2.38
C LYS A 19 -14.26 5.42 -1.91
N LYS A 20 -15.42 5.30 -2.56
CA LYS A 20 -16.29 4.13 -2.44
C LYS A 20 -15.87 3.11 -3.49
N LEU A 21 -15.66 1.86 -3.06
CA LEU A 21 -15.29 0.73 -3.91
C LEU A 21 -16.53 -0.01 -4.40
N SER A 22 -16.37 -0.79 -5.48
CA SER A 22 -17.43 -1.62 -6.07
C SER A 22 -18.03 -2.63 -5.07
N ASN A 23 -17.21 -3.16 -4.15
CA ASN A 23 -17.62 -4.10 -3.10
C ASN A 23 -18.34 -3.45 -1.91
N GLY A 24 -18.62 -2.14 -1.98
CA GLY A 24 -19.31 -1.39 -0.93
C GLY A 24 -18.41 -0.91 0.21
N TRP A 25 -17.10 -1.20 0.17
CA TRP A 25 -16.15 -0.64 1.13
C TRP A 25 -15.86 0.83 0.84
N TYR A 26 -15.35 1.53 1.86
CA TYR A 26 -14.88 2.90 1.72
C TYR A 26 -13.41 3.00 2.12
N ILE A 27 -12.64 3.75 1.37
CA ILE A 27 -11.30 4.19 1.75
C ILE A 27 -11.39 5.69 2.02
N LEU A 28 -10.86 6.12 3.16
CA LEU A 28 -10.83 7.53 3.57
C LEU A 28 -9.40 8.02 3.69
N LYS A 29 -9.15 9.26 3.26
CA LYS A 29 -8.07 10.08 3.81
C LYS A 29 -8.63 10.86 4.99
N THR A 30 -8.04 10.69 6.17
CA THR A 30 -8.37 11.47 7.37
C THR A 30 -7.20 12.34 7.78
N GLU A 31 -7.43 13.47 8.45
CA GLU A 31 -6.36 14.31 8.97
C GLU A 31 -5.38 13.50 9.86
N ASN A 32 -4.11 13.88 9.82
CA ASN A 32 -3.06 13.33 10.64
C ASN A 32 -2.15 14.45 11.16
N SER A 33 -1.16 14.15 11.99
CA SER A 33 -0.47 15.14 12.81
C SER A 33 1.00 15.40 12.45
N LYS A 34 1.58 14.75 11.44
CA LYS A 34 3.01 14.94 11.13
C LYS A 34 3.30 16.21 10.34
N SER A 35 2.39 16.62 9.45
CA SER A 35 2.46 17.87 8.67
C SER A 35 1.04 18.32 8.28
N ALA A 36 0.90 19.52 7.69
CA ALA A 36 -0.39 20.01 7.20
C ALA A 36 -0.94 19.12 6.05
N GLU A 37 -0.04 18.63 5.21
CA GLU A 37 -0.34 17.77 4.06
C GLU A 37 -0.55 16.31 4.48
N ASP A 38 0.05 15.88 5.61
CA ASP A 38 -0.07 14.53 6.16
C ASP A 38 -1.52 14.11 6.37
N PHE A 39 -1.78 12.83 6.10
CA PHE A 39 -3.08 12.22 6.27
C PHE A 39 -2.91 10.78 6.74
N LYS A 40 -4.03 10.16 7.10
CA LYS A 40 -4.07 8.76 7.51
C LYS A 40 -5.12 8.04 6.69
N VAL A 41 -4.70 6.97 6.04
CA VAL A 41 -5.58 6.08 5.28
C VAL A 41 -6.41 5.22 6.23
N ARG A 42 -7.71 5.10 5.97
CA ARG A 42 -8.62 4.21 6.70
C ARG A 42 -9.50 3.46 5.73
N THR A 43 -9.74 2.18 6.01
CA THR A 43 -10.69 1.36 5.26
C THR A 43 -11.87 1.04 6.15
N ILE A 44 -13.09 1.21 5.64
CA ILE A 44 -14.34 0.88 6.29
C ILE A 44 -14.99 -0.27 5.53
N PHE A 45 -15.15 -1.41 6.20
CA PHE A 45 -15.71 -2.63 5.65
C PHE A 45 -17.23 -2.72 5.85
N SER A 46 -17.74 -2.13 6.94
CA SER A 46 -19.16 -2.05 7.23
C SER A 46 -19.47 -0.80 8.05
N LEU A 47 -20.62 -0.19 7.79
CA LEU A 47 -21.16 0.92 8.57
C LEU A 47 -22.00 0.46 9.75
N LYS A 48 -22.52 -0.78 9.72
CA LYS A 48 -23.40 -1.35 10.74
C LYS A 48 -23.16 -2.87 10.87
N PRO A 49 -22.51 -3.35 11.96
CA PRO A 49 -21.75 -2.55 12.92
C PRO A 49 -20.55 -1.87 12.24
N LEU A 50 -20.12 -0.72 12.76
CA LEU A 50 -18.98 0.00 12.21
C LEU A 50 -17.70 -0.85 12.33
N ARG A 51 -17.17 -1.34 11.21
CA ARG A 51 -15.92 -2.10 11.12
C ARG A 51 -14.95 -1.36 10.20
N SER A 52 -13.79 -1.00 10.74
CA SER A 52 -12.78 -0.24 10.00
C SER A 52 -11.38 -0.56 10.49
N ILE A 53 -10.39 -0.45 9.61
CA ILE A 53 -8.96 -0.56 9.94
C ILE A 53 -8.16 0.61 9.38
N THR A 54 -6.92 0.71 9.83
CA THR A 54 -5.89 1.48 9.12
C THR A 54 -5.04 0.46 8.36
N PRO A 55 -5.17 0.39 7.02
CA PRO A 55 -4.33 -0.51 6.24
C PRO A 55 -2.86 -0.09 6.35
N LYS A 56 -1.98 -1.07 6.20
CA LYS A 56 -0.51 -0.94 6.34
C LYS A 56 0.17 -1.79 5.28
N HIS A 57 1.42 -1.51 4.96
CA HIS A 57 2.22 -2.28 4.00
C HIS A 57 2.18 -3.78 4.28
N ALA A 58 2.30 -4.17 5.56
CA ALA A 58 2.24 -5.57 5.96
C ALA A 58 0.97 -6.31 5.49
N HIS A 59 -0.20 -5.65 5.48
CA HIS A 59 -1.45 -6.30 5.03
C HIS A 59 -1.38 -6.68 3.55
N PHE A 60 -0.81 -5.80 2.72
CA PHE A 60 -0.70 -6.02 1.27
C PHE A 60 0.48 -6.92 0.93
N ALA A 61 1.58 -6.83 1.66
CA ALA A 61 2.75 -7.70 1.48
C ALA A 61 2.40 -9.17 1.75
N ILE A 62 1.68 -9.44 2.84
CA ILE A 62 1.21 -10.80 3.19
C ILE A 62 0.19 -11.30 2.17
N ASP A 63 -0.78 -10.46 1.79
CA ASP A 63 -1.78 -10.79 0.78
C ASP A 63 -1.15 -11.11 -0.59
N PHE A 64 -0.19 -10.29 -1.03
CA PHE A 64 0.56 -10.49 -2.27
C PHE A 64 1.34 -11.82 -2.27
N TYR A 65 2.00 -12.16 -1.16
CA TYR A 65 2.67 -13.46 -1.04
C TYR A 65 1.69 -14.63 -1.09
N GLY A 66 0.53 -14.52 -0.43
CA GLY A 66 -0.53 -15.53 -0.53
C GLY A 66 -1.00 -15.73 -1.97
N LYS A 67 -1.12 -14.64 -2.74
CA LYS A 67 -1.42 -14.69 -4.17
C LYS A 67 -0.31 -15.38 -4.96
N LEU A 68 0.96 -15.08 -4.69
CA LEU A 68 2.11 -15.74 -5.33
C LEU A 68 2.10 -17.25 -5.09
N CYS A 69 1.77 -17.69 -3.87
CA CYS A 69 1.65 -19.11 -3.54
C CYS A 69 0.48 -19.79 -4.28
N ALA A 70 -0.62 -19.06 -4.50
CA ALA A 70 -1.80 -19.59 -5.17
C ALA A 70 -1.64 -19.65 -6.69
N ASN A 71 -1.14 -18.58 -7.31
CA ASN A 71 -0.84 -18.51 -8.73
C ASN A 71 0.18 -17.39 -8.99
N ARG A 72 1.43 -17.78 -9.23
CA ARG A 72 2.55 -16.84 -9.43
C ARG A 72 2.32 -15.90 -10.61
N GLU A 73 1.89 -16.42 -11.77
CA GLU A 73 1.71 -15.63 -12.98
C GLU A 73 0.69 -14.50 -12.79
N LYS A 74 -0.50 -14.85 -12.28
CA LYS A 74 -1.54 -13.86 -11.99
C LYS A 74 -1.15 -12.91 -10.87
N ALA A 75 -0.44 -13.39 -9.85
CA ALA A 75 0.05 -12.53 -8.79
C ALA A 75 1.06 -11.50 -9.32
N MET A 76 1.94 -11.87 -10.25
CA MET A 76 2.84 -10.91 -10.89
C MET A 76 2.09 -9.81 -11.65
N LYS A 77 0.91 -10.10 -12.22
CA LYS A 77 0.04 -9.04 -12.78
C LYS A 77 -0.49 -8.06 -11.73
N VAL A 78 -0.71 -8.51 -10.49
CA VAL A 78 -1.02 -7.61 -9.37
C VAL A 78 0.19 -6.72 -9.04
N PHE A 79 1.40 -7.28 -9.08
CA PHE A 79 2.63 -6.51 -8.89
C PHE A 79 2.81 -5.46 -9.99
N ASP A 80 2.67 -5.83 -11.25
CA ASP A 80 2.73 -4.90 -12.40
C ASP A 80 1.71 -3.75 -12.23
N ALA A 81 0.48 -4.07 -11.83
CA ALA A 81 -0.55 -3.06 -11.55
C ALA A 81 -0.18 -2.11 -10.39
N ILE A 82 0.46 -2.61 -9.33
CA ILE A 82 0.96 -1.78 -8.23
C ILE A 82 2.04 -0.82 -8.75
N ILE A 83 2.96 -1.31 -9.59
CA ILE A 83 4.05 -0.50 -10.17
C ILE A 83 3.49 0.59 -11.09
N GLU A 84 2.51 0.29 -11.95
CA GLU A 84 1.87 1.29 -12.80
C GLU A 84 1.19 2.41 -12.00
N VAL A 85 0.43 2.06 -10.96
CA VAL A 85 -0.16 3.06 -10.06
C VAL A 85 0.92 3.83 -9.30
N TRP A 86 2.02 3.17 -8.92
CA TRP A 86 3.13 3.85 -8.26
C TRP A 86 3.81 4.88 -9.17
N ASN A 87 3.92 4.58 -10.47
CA ASN A 87 4.43 5.44 -11.53
C ASN A 87 3.51 6.60 -11.92
N GLY A 88 2.29 6.65 -11.36
CA GLY A 88 1.37 7.77 -11.54
C GLY A 88 0.15 7.46 -12.41
N GLU A 89 0.03 6.23 -12.93
CA GLU A 89 -1.12 5.86 -13.74
C GLU A 89 -2.44 5.91 -12.93
N PRO A 90 -3.55 6.37 -13.54
CA PRO A 90 -4.85 6.40 -12.86
C PRO A 90 -5.31 5.00 -12.44
N VAL A 91 -5.70 4.85 -11.17
CA VAL A 91 -6.14 3.56 -10.62
C VAL A 91 -7.29 2.93 -11.41
N ASP A 92 -8.24 3.73 -11.90
CA ASP A 92 -9.36 3.22 -12.70
C ASP A 92 -8.90 2.63 -14.04
N GLU A 93 -7.86 3.19 -14.66
CA GLU A 93 -7.28 2.69 -15.91
C GLU A 93 -6.51 1.38 -15.68
N VAL A 94 -5.63 1.37 -14.68
CA VAL A 94 -4.88 0.18 -14.29
C VAL A 94 -5.82 -0.94 -13.85
N TYR A 95 -6.86 -0.63 -13.07
CA TYR A 95 -7.86 -1.61 -12.66
C TYR A 95 -8.54 -2.26 -13.86
N ARG A 96 -9.02 -1.48 -14.84
CA ARG A 96 -9.63 -2.02 -16.06
C ARG A 96 -8.68 -2.90 -16.88
N LYS A 97 -7.39 -2.52 -16.92
CA LYS A 97 -6.36 -3.27 -17.64
C LYS A 97 -6.11 -4.65 -17.04
N TYR A 98 -6.07 -4.76 -15.71
CA TYR A 98 -5.63 -5.98 -15.03
C TYR A 98 -6.74 -6.79 -14.34
N SER A 99 -7.95 -6.27 -14.20
CA SER A 99 -9.01 -6.90 -13.39
C SER A 99 -9.36 -8.32 -13.81
N ASP A 100 -9.36 -8.59 -15.12
CA ASP A 100 -9.71 -9.89 -15.66
C ASP A 100 -8.56 -10.91 -15.50
N ASP A 101 -7.31 -10.46 -15.69
CA ASP A 101 -6.12 -11.30 -15.53
C ASP A 101 -6.03 -11.89 -14.11
N VAL A 102 -6.30 -11.04 -13.11
CA VAL A 102 -6.12 -11.38 -11.69
C VAL A 102 -7.38 -11.98 -11.05
N LYS A 103 -8.41 -12.27 -11.86
CA LYS A 103 -9.66 -12.85 -11.38
C LYS A 103 -9.42 -14.19 -10.68
N ASN A 104 -10.17 -14.42 -9.60
CA ASN A 104 -10.14 -15.59 -8.72
C ASN A 104 -8.87 -15.77 -7.88
N LEU A 105 -7.98 -14.77 -7.81
CA LEU A 105 -6.92 -14.78 -6.81
C LEU A 105 -7.51 -14.64 -5.39
N PRO A 106 -6.95 -15.35 -4.38
CA PRO A 106 -7.43 -15.26 -3.01
C PRO A 106 -7.11 -13.91 -2.37
N GLY A 107 -7.81 -13.58 -1.29
CA GLY A 107 -7.52 -12.40 -0.46
C GLY A 107 -8.18 -11.12 -0.96
N TYR A 108 -7.49 -9.99 -0.87
CA TYR A 108 -8.03 -8.69 -1.27
C TYR A 108 -8.25 -8.59 -2.78
N ASN A 109 -9.31 -7.89 -3.18
CA ASN A 109 -9.54 -7.59 -4.60
C ASN A 109 -8.58 -6.50 -5.10
N LEU A 110 -8.32 -6.48 -6.41
CA LEU A 110 -7.38 -5.56 -7.02
C LEU A 110 -7.76 -4.09 -6.78
N GLU A 111 -9.04 -3.75 -6.91
CA GLU A 111 -9.54 -2.38 -6.70
C GLU A 111 -9.13 -1.84 -5.32
N TYR A 112 -9.32 -2.64 -4.26
CA TYR A 112 -8.93 -2.27 -2.91
C TYR A 112 -7.41 -2.12 -2.77
N ILE A 113 -6.64 -3.08 -3.30
CA ILE A 113 -5.18 -3.04 -3.26
C ILE A 113 -4.68 -1.74 -3.88
N LEU A 114 -5.12 -1.41 -5.09
CA LEU A 114 -4.63 -0.26 -5.85
C LEU A 114 -4.99 1.08 -5.18
N TYR A 115 -6.25 1.28 -4.79
CA TYR A 115 -6.63 2.54 -4.14
C TYR A 115 -6.01 2.72 -2.76
N ALA A 116 -5.92 1.65 -1.97
CA ALA A 116 -5.35 1.75 -0.64
C ALA A 116 -3.84 1.98 -0.72
N LEU A 117 -3.11 1.24 -1.57
CA LEU A 117 -1.69 1.45 -1.76
C LEU A 117 -1.38 2.81 -2.39
N LYS A 118 -2.15 3.29 -3.37
CA LYS A 118 -1.97 4.64 -3.93
C LYS A 118 -1.84 5.69 -2.82
N TRP A 119 -2.81 5.71 -1.90
CA TRP A 119 -2.83 6.68 -0.82
C TRP A 119 -1.82 6.40 0.28
N ILE A 120 -1.51 5.13 0.58
CA ILE A 120 -0.44 4.81 1.54
C ILE A 120 0.92 5.29 1.00
N LEU A 121 1.23 5.00 -0.27
CA LEU A 121 2.49 5.41 -0.90
C LEU A 121 2.59 6.94 -0.97
N GLU A 122 1.53 7.63 -1.37
CA GLU A 122 1.45 9.11 -1.32
C GLU A 122 1.70 9.66 0.09
N GLN A 123 1.15 8.99 1.12
CA GLN A 123 1.38 9.37 2.52
C GLN A 123 2.85 9.21 2.93
N GLU A 124 3.54 8.16 2.44
CA GLU A 124 4.97 7.95 2.72
C GLU A 124 5.83 9.03 2.05
N ASP A 125 5.51 9.42 0.82
CA ASP A 125 6.23 10.47 0.10
C ASP A 125 6.07 11.84 0.76
N ILE A 126 4.85 12.22 1.14
CA ILE A 126 4.58 13.48 1.87
C ILE A 126 5.37 13.55 3.18
N ASN A 127 5.53 12.41 3.85
CA ASN A 127 6.21 12.35 5.14
C ASN A 127 7.72 12.11 5.03
N PHE A 128 8.25 11.93 3.82
CA PHE A 128 9.65 11.59 3.61
C PHE A 128 10.56 12.79 3.89
N LYS A 129 11.56 12.58 4.75
CA LYS A 129 12.55 13.62 5.13
C LYS A 129 13.96 13.29 4.66
N GLY A 130 14.12 12.25 3.84
CA GLY A 130 15.41 11.67 3.48
C GLY A 130 15.68 10.34 4.19
N ARG A 131 16.70 9.63 3.69
CA ARG A 131 17.22 8.37 4.24
C ARG A 131 18.75 8.33 4.12
N PRO A 132 19.45 7.48 4.90
CA PRO A 132 20.89 7.30 4.74
C PRO A 132 21.27 6.79 3.34
N GLN A 133 22.38 7.28 2.78
CA GLN A 133 22.86 6.92 1.44
C GLN A 133 22.97 5.40 1.23
N LYS A 134 23.57 4.70 2.20
CA LYS A 134 23.68 3.23 2.16
C LYS A 134 22.32 2.53 2.03
N LYS A 135 21.25 3.10 2.62
CA LYS A 135 19.91 2.54 2.48
C LYS A 135 19.33 2.84 1.10
N GLN A 136 19.62 4.00 0.51
CA GLN A 136 19.24 4.31 -0.87
C GLN A 136 19.86 3.31 -1.85
N GLU A 137 21.18 3.10 -1.78
CA GLU A 137 21.90 2.17 -2.66
C GLU A 137 21.32 0.74 -2.62
N GLN A 138 20.95 0.26 -1.42
CA GLN A 138 20.30 -1.04 -1.26
C GLN A 138 18.95 -1.12 -2.00
N LEU A 139 18.19 -0.03 -2.01
CA LEU A 139 16.87 -0.01 -2.65
C LEU A 139 17.03 0.08 -4.16
N ASP A 140 17.96 0.92 -4.63
CA ASP A 140 18.33 1.00 -6.04
C ASP A 140 18.72 -0.38 -6.60
N GLU A 141 19.51 -1.16 -5.85
CA GLU A 141 19.87 -2.54 -6.21
C GLU A 141 18.66 -3.48 -6.26
N ILE A 142 17.72 -3.36 -5.32
CA ILE A 142 16.50 -4.17 -5.30
C ILE A 142 15.62 -3.83 -6.51
N LEU A 143 15.38 -2.55 -6.76
CA LEU A 143 14.51 -2.09 -7.85
C LEU A 143 15.11 -2.39 -9.23
N LYS A 144 16.43 -2.24 -9.38
CA LYS A 144 17.15 -2.56 -10.62
C LYS A 144 16.99 -4.02 -11.05
N ARG A 145 16.87 -4.97 -10.10
CA ARG A 145 16.64 -6.39 -10.42
C ARG A 145 15.26 -6.66 -11.04
N HIS A 146 14.35 -5.69 -10.99
CA HIS A 146 13.01 -5.75 -11.58
C HIS A 146 12.84 -4.71 -12.69
N ASP A 147 13.93 -4.09 -13.16
CA ASP A 147 13.91 -3.03 -14.18
C ASP A 147 13.00 -1.84 -13.81
N ILE A 148 12.88 -1.55 -12.51
CA ILE A 148 12.05 -0.46 -11.99
C ILE A 148 12.89 0.81 -11.83
N ILE A 149 12.37 1.91 -12.38
CA ILE A 149 12.93 3.25 -12.21
C ILE A 149 12.05 4.03 -11.24
N VAL A 150 12.67 4.65 -10.23
CA VAL A 150 11.95 5.46 -9.24
C VAL A 150 11.42 6.74 -9.91
N PRO A 151 10.09 6.99 -9.89
CA PRO A 151 9.55 8.24 -10.38
C PRO A 151 9.95 9.41 -9.47
N LYS A 152 10.07 10.61 -10.05
CA LYS A 152 10.39 11.82 -9.29
C LYS A 152 9.34 12.07 -8.19
N GLY A 153 9.80 12.34 -6.96
CA GLY A 153 8.90 12.62 -5.82
C GLY A 153 8.31 11.36 -5.19
N ARG A 154 8.84 10.17 -5.49
CA ARG A 154 8.41 8.87 -4.94
C ARG A 154 9.48 8.22 -4.05
N GLU A 155 10.44 9.01 -3.61
CA GLU A 155 11.58 8.54 -2.82
C GLU A 155 11.14 8.02 -1.45
N GLY A 156 10.02 8.47 -0.90
CA GLY A 156 9.49 7.96 0.38
C GLY A 156 8.96 6.53 0.25
N SER A 157 8.07 6.35 -0.70
CA SER A 157 7.33 5.12 -0.99
C SER A 157 8.18 4.03 -1.66
N GLU A 158 9.37 4.37 -2.17
CA GLU A 158 10.34 3.41 -2.70
C GLU A 158 10.63 2.25 -1.74
N LEU A 159 10.69 2.51 -0.43
CA LEU A 159 10.91 1.47 0.58
C LEU A 159 9.79 0.42 0.54
N ALA A 160 8.54 0.86 0.39
CA ALA A 160 7.39 -0.03 0.27
C ALA A 160 7.41 -0.81 -1.05
N ILE A 161 7.86 -0.19 -2.15
CA ILE A 161 8.01 -0.89 -3.44
C ILE A 161 9.10 -1.95 -3.38
N SER A 162 10.26 -1.64 -2.78
CA SER A 162 11.32 -2.63 -2.59
C SER A 162 10.86 -3.87 -1.80
N LEU A 163 9.92 -3.69 -0.86
CA LEU A 163 9.32 -4.78 -0.10
C LEU A 163 8.54 -5.73 -1.03
N PHE A 164 7.76 -5.18 -1.97
CA PHE A 164 7.07 -5.99 -2.98
C PHE A 164 8.05 -6.65 -3.96
N CYS A 165 9.12 -5.97 -4.36
CA CYS A 165 10.17 -6.54 -5.22
C CYS A 165 10.84 -7.76 -4.57
N GLU A 166 11.24 -7.65 -3.30
CA GLU A 166 11.84 -8.77 -2.56
C GLU A 166 10.87 -9.97 -2.49
N ILE A 167 9.60 -9.71 -2.22
CA ILE A 167 8.57 -10.76 -2.16
C ILE A 167 8.33 -11.39 -3.54
N ALA A 168 8.31 -10.59 -4.61
CA ALA A 168 8.21 -11.09 -5.99
C ALA A 168 9.41 -11.98 -6.36
N SER A 169 10.60 -11.65 -5.84
CA SER A 169 11.82 -12.48 -5.94
C SER A 169 11.82 -13.72 -5.05
N GLY A 170 10.76 -13.96 -4.26
CA GLY A 170 10.58 -15.17 -3.46
C GLY A 170 10.96 -15.03 -1.98
N VAL A 171 11.27 -13.82 -1.49
CA VAL A 171 11.54 -13.59 -0.07
C VAL A 171 10.23 -13.67 0.73
N HIS A 172 10.25 -14.36 1.87
CA HIS A 172 9.09 -14.45 2.74
C HIS A 172 8.71 -13.06 3.31
N PRO A 173 7.42 -12.70 3.41
CA PRO A 173 6.99 -11.35 3.82
C PRO A 173 7.54 -10.89 5.16
N VAL A 174 7.64 -11.79 6.15
CA VAL A 174 8.20 -11.46 7.47
C VAL A 174 9.65 -11.02 7.35
N GLU A 175 10.45 -11.74 6.56
CA GLU A 175 11.85 -11.39 6.35
C GLU A 175 11.98 -10.08 5.58
N ALA A 176 11.17 -9.90 4.54
CA ALA A 176 11.17 -8.68 3.74
C ALA A 176 10.76 -7.44 4.58
N LEU A 177 9.76 -7.58 5.47
CA LEU A 177 9.34 -6.52 6.41
C LEU A 177 10.44 -6.18 7.42
N ILE A 178 11.14 -7.18 7.96
CA ILE A 178 12.27 -6.96 8.88
C ILE A 178 13.41 -6.22 8.17
N ARG A 179 13.77 -6.63 6.94
CA ARG A 179 14.80 -5.97 6.11
C ARG A 179 14.42 -4.52 5.76
N ALA A 180 13.14 -4.27 5.52
CA ALA A 180 12.61 -2.93 5.25
C ALA A 180 12.50 -2.08 6.52
N ASN A 181 12.57 -2.69 7.72
CA ASN A 181 12.27 -2.05 9.00
C ASN A 181 10.88 -1.37 8.99
N LEU A 182 9.93 -2.00 8.28
CA LEU A 182 8.55 -1.53 8.14
C LEU A 182 7.62 -2.40 8.97
N ASP A 183 6.74 -1.77 9.75
CA ASP A 183 5.65 -2.39 10.50
C ASP A 183 6.03 -3.47 11.54
N VAL A 184 7.29 -3.90 11.59
CA VAL A 184 7.84 -4.90 12.50
C VAL A 184 9.01 -4.30 13.26
N ILE A 185 8.86 -4.12 14.57
CA ILE A 185 9.98 -3.81 15.47
C ILE A 185 10.30 -5.10 16.21
N PRO A 186 11.47 -5.73 15.99
CA PRO A 186 11.89 -6.88 16.79
C PRO A 186 11.94 -6.48 18.26
N ARG A 187 11.18 -7.18 19.12
CA ARG A 187 11.32 -6.99 20.57
C ARG A 187 12.73 -7.41 20.96
N LYS A 188 13.55 -6.47 21.45
CA LYS A 188 14.78 -6.82 22.16
C LYS A 188 14.36 -7.71 23.35
N ARG A 189 14.82 -8.96 23.38
CA ARG A 189 14.74 -9.77 24.61
C ARG A 189 15.48 -8.98 25.69
N GLY A 190 14.78 -8.62 26.76
CA GLY A 190 15.43 -8.03 27.94
C GLY A 190 16.56 -8.96 28.38
N ARG A 191 17.73 -8.37 28.66
CA ARG A 191 18.75 -9.04 29.47
C ARG A 191 18.30 -8.99 30.92
#